data_AF-A0AAU7R1Z3-F1
#
_entry.id   AF-A0AAU7R1Z3-F1
#
_cell.length_a   1.000
_cell.length_b   1.000
_cell.length_c   1.000
_cell.angle_alpha   90.00
_cell.angle_beta   90.00
_cell.angle_gamma   90.00
#
_symmetry.space_group_name_H-M   'P 1'
#
loop_
_entity.id
_entity.type
_entity.pdbx_description
1 polymer ?
#
loop_
_entity_poly.entity_id
_entity_poly.type
_entity_poly.pdbx_seq_one_letter_code
_entity_poly.pdbx_strand_id
1 'polypeptide(L)'
;MTTARDRGLAAALADARDRPDGAERCAELERIASRADATGDPRTALSARLALVEAYLHRGERWRAVEPVRRMRATLAGHPGLLDARPDELTRLRRHQRQAVEASFGTPRVGLDQARSLLDALAAELGEDAAPVAELRCRLADHLGDEPAARRAYERWSAADATDPVGGCAGCAPARRADLLAGWGEPDAALAALAPALAALAPALTGWAEPQAPPTRRGERQAAAAGATACTDQPERALAVGLLPWLRTGAVTRAARAHVRAYRRHRGERTAFPLLAAHLRFCALGGYLHRGLEILTEQLPELDRPADDLSAMEFAAAGALLCGLATESGLGGRRIHRPGHGPRPAAEVDVATLGTQLQALATALAGSFDARNGTGHQSGRIASWLAERPLAAPVSLAAESELDEEPEADPAEPGPPGPEEPAPLDAAMLAAALDARGEPYTAEPDGTLAGRWGEATIQFRLLGRQGDVLHARVVAQRRLPAGRRAEAYAFCNAWNHDRLLPAAYVHEPGDGTLVLAAGVSTDLSCGVAPAQLAVLVAAAVRTGTAYAEAVAALP
;
A
#
# COMPACT_ATOMS: atom_id res chain seq x y z
N MET A 1 33.89 -20.63 15.00
CA MET A 1 33.63 -19.20 14.77
C MET A 1 34.63 -18.69 13.74
N THR A 2 34.32 -18.88 12.46
CA THR A 2 35.06 -18.27 11.35
C THR A 2 34.58 -16.83 11.26
N THR A 3 35.47 -15.88 11.51
CA THR A 3 35.16 -14.44 11.44
C THR A 3 34.54 -14.11 10.08
N ALA A 4 33.44 -13.37 10.07
CA ALA A 4 32.66 -12.96 8.90
C ALA A 4 33.41 -12.13 7.82
N ARG A 5 34.75 -12.10 7.85
CA ARG A 5 35.60 -11.24 7.02
C ARG A 5 36.01 -11.84 5.66
N ASP A 6 35.81 -13.13 5.43
CA ASP A 6 36.25 -13.85 4.20
C ASP A 6 35.12 -14.44 3.32
N ARG A 7 33.85 -14.08 3.56
CA ARG A 7 32.79 -14.43 2.59
C ARG A 7 32.85 -13.46 1.41
N GLY A 8 32.77 -13.99 0.19
CA GLY A 8 32.67 -13.16 -1.03
C GLY A 8 31.45 -12.24 -0.99
N LEU A 9 31.50 -11.12 -1.72
CA LEU A 9 30.47 -10.07 -1.70
C LEU A 9 29.06 -10.59 -2.05
N ALA A 10 28.96 -11.55 -2.96
CA ALA A 10 27.70 -12.18 -3.32
C ALA A 10 27.04 -12.93 -2.16
N ALA A 11 27.83 -13.65 -1.34
CA ALA A 11 27.32 -14.35 -0.17
C ALA A 11 26.90 -13.35 0.94
N ALA A 12 27.68 -12.29 1.14
CA ALA A 12 27.29 -11.23 2.07
C ALA A 12 25.99 -10.53 1.65
N LEU A 13 25.77 -10.35 0.34
CA LEU A 13 24.53 -9.79 -0.19
C LEU A 13 23.32 -10.71 0.02
N ALA A 14 23.48 -12.02 -0.17
CA ALA A 14 22.44 -13.00 0.14
C ALA A 14 22.07 -12.92 1.64
N ASP A 15 23.07 -13.02 2.53
CA ASP A 15 22.88 -12.89 3.98
C ASP A 15 22.19 -11.57 4.36
N ALA A 16 22.49 -10.46 3.66
CA ALA A 16 21.89 -9.15 3.94
C ALA A 16 20.44 -9.04 3.47
N ARG A 17 20.05 -9.73 2.40
CA ARG A 17 18.67 -9.76 1.88
C ARG A 17 17.74 -10.51 2.81
N ASP A 18 18.23 -11.51 3.52
CA ASP A 18 17.45 -12.32 4.46
C ASP A 18 17.25 -11.62 5.82
N ARG A 19 17.87 -10.46 6.05
CA ARG A 19 17.68 -9.70 7.28
C ARG A 19 16.34 -8.95 7.27
N PRO A 20 15.71 -8.77 8.45
CA PRO A 20 14.56 -7.88 8.58
C PRO A 20 14.86 -6.47 8.08
N ASP A 21 13.85 -5.79 7.53
CA ASP A 21 13.96 -4.39 7.11
C ASP A 21 14.24 -3.51 8.34
N GLY A 22 15.49 -3.06 8.46
CA GLY A 22 16.01 -2.40 9.64
C GLY A 22 17.25 -1.57 9.33
N ALA A 23 17.66 -0.73 10.28
CA ALA A 23 18.78 0.21 10.06
C ALA A 23 20.08 -0.56 9.79
N GLU A 24 20.24 -1.71 10.44
CA GLU A 24 21.36 -2.63 10.24
C GLU A 24 21.39 -3.21 8.84
N ARG A 25 20.24 -3.62 8.29
CA ARG A 25 20.16 -4.11 6.90
C ARG A 25 20.52 -3.00 5.90
N CYS A 26 20.01 -1.78 6.09
CA CYS A 26 20.37 -0.65 5.23
C CYS A 26 21.88 -0.36 5.27
N ALA A 27 22.48 -0.26 6.46
CA ALA A 27 23.91 -0.01 6.62
C ALA A 27 24.77 -1.14 6.01
N GLU A 28 24.32 -2.38 6.14
CA GLU A 28 24.98 -3.55 5.54
C GLU A 28 24.95 -3.50 4.01
N LEU A 29 23.79 -3.21 3.42
CA LEU A 29 23.63 -3.10 1.97
C LEU A 29 24.45 -1.93 1.39
N GLU A 30 24.52 -0.79 2.09
CA GLU A 30 25.40 0.32 1.73
C GLU A 30 26.87 -0.10 1.75
N ARG A 31 27.31 -0.77 2.81
CA ARG A 31 28.67 -1.28 2.94
C ARG A 31 29.04 -2.26 1.82
N ILE A 32 28.13 -3.17 1.47
CA ILE A 32 28.32 -4.13 0.37
C ILE A 32 28.43 -3.39 -0.95
N ALA A 33 27.53 -2.44 -1.24
CA ALA A 33 27.57 -1.65 -2.47
C ALA A 33 28.89 -0.85 -2.60
N SER A 34 29.33 -0.18 -1.54
CA SER A 34 30.60 0.56 -1.54
C SER A 34 31.81 -0.34 -1.74
N ARG A 35 31.82 -1.53 -1.12
CA ARG A 35 32.92 -2.48 -1.31
C ARG A 35 32.92 -3.08 -2.72
N ALA A 36 31.75 -3.36 -3.27
CA ALA A 36 31.60 -3.85 -4.64
C ALA A 36 32.10 -2.83 -5.68
N ASP A 37 31.79 -1.53 -5.50
CA ASP A 37 32.36 -0.48 -6.33
C ASP A 37 33.90 -0.45 -6.25
N ALA A 38 34.44 -0.53 -5.02
CA ALA A 38 35.90 -0.48 -4.79
C ALA A 38 36.65 -1.68 -5.37
N THR A 39 36.00 -2.84 -5.49
CA THR A 39 36.59 -4.06 -6.05
C THR A 39 36.24 -4.28 -7.52
N GLY A 40 35.51 -3.37 -8.17
CA GLY A 40 35.12 -3.51 -9.58
C GLY A 40 34.09 -4.60 -9.84
N ASP A 41 33.16 -4.83 -8.91
CA ASP A 41 32.02 -5.75 -9.06
C ASP A 41 30.72 -4.95 -9.29
N PRO A 42 30.45 -4.49 -10.52
CA PRO A 42 29.29 -3.66 -10.83
C PRO A 42 27.97 -4.40 -10.59
N ARG A 43 27.98 -5.74 -10.60
CA ARG A 43 26.74 -6.52 -10.53
C ARG A 43 26.26 -6.69 -9.10
N THR A 44 27.16 -7.01 -8.18
CA THR A 44 26.85 -6.98 -6.74
C THR A 44 26.49 -5.57 -6.31
N ALA A 45 27.19 -4.54 -6.82
CA ALA A 45 26.89 -3.14 -6.50
C ALA A 45 25.46 -2.73 -6.89
N LEU A 46 25.02 -3.10 -8.11
CA LEU A 46 23.66 -2.86 -8.59
C LEU A 46 22.63 -3.61 -7.73
N SER A 47 22.85 -4.91 -7.51
CA SER A 47 21.95 -5.77 -6.76
C SER A 47 21.81 -5.40 -5.28
N ALA A 48 22.86 -4.86 -4.66
CA ALA A 48 22.83 -4.33 -3.31
C ALA A 48 22.01 -3.02 -3.24
N ARG A 49 22.15 -2.14 -4.23
CA ARG A 49 21.39 -0.88 -4.31
C ARG A 49 19.91 -1.08 -4.59
N LEU A 50 19.55 -2.08 -5.41
CA LEU A 50 18.15 -2.46 -5.60
C LEU A 50 17.51 -2.87 -4.27
N ALA A 51 18.16 -3.78 -3.53
CA ALA A 51 17.68 -4.21 -2.22
C ALA A 51 17.64 -3.06 -1.19
N LEU A 52 18.57 -2.11 -1.29
CA LEU A 52 18.61 -0.92 -0.43
C LEU A 52 17.43 0.02 -0.70
N VAL A 53 17.09 0.25 -1.98
CA VAL A 53 15.91 1.05 -2.35
C VAL A 53 14.64 0.41 -1.82
N GLU A 54 14.47 -0.91 -1.99
CA GLU A 54 13.31 -1.65 -1.47
C GLU A 54 13.18 -1.49 0.06
N ALA A 55 14.29 -1.62 0.81
CA ALA A 55 14.31 -1.40 2.25
C ALA A 55 13.91 0.04 2.64
N TYR A 56 14.36 1.06 1.90
CA TYR A 56 13.95 2.45 2.14
C TYR A 56 12.47 2.70 1.89
N LEU A 57 11.91 2.08 0.85
CA LEU A 57 10.49 2.20 0.53
C LEU A 57 9.63 1.57 1.64
N HIS A 58 9.99 0.38 2.14
CA HIS A 58 9.29 -0.27 3.25
C HIS A 58 9.32 0.55 4.54
N ARG A 59 10.43 1.27 4.80
CA ARG A 59 10.56 2.15 5.96
C ARG A 59 9.87 3.51 5.82
N GLY A 60 9.34 3.83 4.64
CA GLY A 60 8.78 5.15 4.33
C GLY A 60 9.84 6.23 4.11
N GLU A 61 11.12 5.87 4.06
CA GLU A 61 12.25 6.81 3.88
C GLU A 61 12.53 7.06 2.38
N ARG A 62 11.47 7.36 1.61
CA ARG A 62 11.48 7.36 0.13
C ARG A 62 12.56 8.26 -0.46
N TRP A 63 12.84 9.39 0.16
CA TRP A 63 13.86 10.33 -0.31
C TRP A 63 15.28 9.73 -0.32
N ARG A 64 15.56 8.74 0.52
CA ARG A 64 16.86 8.04 0.55
C ARG A 64 17.07 7.15 -0.67
N ALA A 65 16.03 6.87 -1.47
CA ALA A 65 16.15 6.10 -2.71
C ALA A 65 16.86 6.87 -3.84
N VAL A 66 16.89 8.21 -3.79
CA VAL A 66 17.44 9.06 -4.86
C VAL A 66 18.91 8.75 -5.15
N GLU A 67 19.76 8.72 -4.12
CA GLU A 67 21.19 8.48 -4.31
C GLU A 67 21.52 7.05 -4.79
N PRO A 68 20.96 5.97 -4.20
CA PRO A 68 21.11 4.62 -4.74
C PRO A 68 20.69 4.53 -6.20
N VAL A 69 19.54 5.10 -6.58
CA VAL A 69 19.10 5.13 -7.99
C VAL A 69 20.12 5.83 -8.86
N ARG A 70 20.57 7.04 -8.50
CA ARG A 70 21.59 7.78 -9.26
C ARG A 70 22.86 6.96 -9.46
N ARG A 71 23.31 6.23 -8.43
CA ARG A 71 24.47 5.34 -8.52
C ARG A 71 24.23 4.15 -9.44
N MET A 72 23.05 3.51 -9.37
CA MET A 72 22.68 2.44 -10.30
C MET A 72 22.71 2.91 -11.76
N ARG A 73 22.22 4.13 -12.03
CA ARG A 73 22.29 4.77 -13.36
C ARG A 73 23.74 4.95 -13.83
N ALA A 74 24.59 5.48 -12.97
CA ALA A 74 26.02 5.65 -13.28
C ALA A 74 26.70 4.29 -13.55
N THR A 75 26.37 3.24 -12.78
CA THR A 75 26.87 1.89 -13.01
C THR A 75 26.48 1.37 -14.39
N LEU A 76 25.23 1.53 -14.81
CA LEU A 76 24.76 1.10 -16.13
C LEU A 76 25.37 1.91 -17.28
N ALA A 77 25.54 3.21 -17.11
CA ALA A 77 26.20 4.06 -18.10
C ALA A 77 27.67 3.65 -18.32
N GLY A 78 28.38 3.26 -17.24
CA GLY A 78 29.75 2.75 -17.31
C GLY A 78 29.88 1.29 -17.76
N HIS A 79 28.79 0.52 -17.74
CA HIS A 79 28.77 -0.90 -18.12
C HIS A 79 27.56 -1.20 -19.03
N PRO A 80 27.58 -0.73 -20.29
CA PRO A 80 26.54 -1.08 -21.26
C PRO A 80 26.40 -2.60 -21.37
N GLY A 81 25.15 -3.09 -21.40
CA GLY A 81 24.86 -4.51 -21.51
C GLY A 81 24.72 -5.29 -20.19
N LEU A 82 24.98 -4.66 -19.04
CA LEU A 82 24.96 -5.32 -17.72
C LEU A 82 23.60 -5.99 -17.37
N LEU A 83 22.51 -5.49 -17.96
CA LEU A 83 21.14 -5.94 -17.75
C LEU A 83 20.48 -6.56 -18.99
N ASP A 84 21.18 -6.78 -20.10
CA ASP A 84 20.56 -7.22 -21.37
C ASP A 84 19.81 -8.56 -21.22
N ALA A 85 20.38 -9.47 -20.44
CA ALA A 85 19.75 -10.77 -20.13
C ALA A 85 18.72 -10.71 -18.98
N ARG A 86 18.36 -9.52 -18.46
CA ARG A 86 17.49 -9.32 -17.28
C ARG A 86 16.51 -8.13 -17.48
N PRO A 87 15.57 -8.22 -18.43
CA PRO A 87 14.62 -7.14 -18.71
C PRO A 87 13.73 -6.77 -17.51
N ASP A 88 13.40 -7.72 -16.64
CA ASP A 88 12.62 -7.47 -15.43
C ASP A 88 13.36 -6.60 -14.41
N GLU A 89 14.68 -6.78 -14.28
CA GLU A 89 15.53 -5.99 -13.37
C GLU A 89 15.67 -4.55 -13.90
N LEU A 90 15.80 -4.39 -15.22
CA LEU A 90 15.79 -3.07 -15.86
C LEU A 90 14.45 -2.35 -15.66
N THR A 91 13.34 -3.07 -15.83
CA THR A 91 11.98 -2.53 -15.57
C THR A 91 11.81 -2.11 -14.12
N ARG A 92 12.30 -2.92 -13.17
CA ARG A 92 12.29 -2.60 -11.74
C ARG A 92 13.12 -1.35 -11.44
N LEU A 93 14.31 -1.22 -12.03
CA LEU A 93 15.15 -0.02 -11.88
C LEU A 93 14.45 1.23 -12.39
N ARG A 94 13.79 1.17 -13.56
CA ARG A 94 13.02 2.30 -14.11
C ARG A 94 11.85 2.69 -13.18
N ARG A 95 11.17 1.70 -12.58
CA ARG A 95 10.15 1.94 -11.56
C ARG A 95 10.73 2.64 -10.33
N HIS A 96 11.89 2.21 -9.85
CA HIS A 96 12.59 2.88 -8.74
C HIS A 96 13.07 4.29 -9.11
N GLN A 97 13.46 4.51 -10.36
CA GLN A 97 13.80 5.85 -10.85
C GLN A 97 12.58 6.77 -10.85
N ARG A 98 11.42 6.31 -11.32
CA ARG A 98 10.15 7.03 -11.16
C ARG A 98 9.88 7.35 -9.70
N GLN A 99 9.95 6.37 -8.81
CA GLN A 99 9.72 6.56 -7.36
C GLN A 99 10.70 7.54 -6.71
N ALA A 100 11.96 7.56 -7.15
CA ALA A 100 12.95 8.53 -6.70
C ALA A 100 12.61 9.95 -7.14
N VAL A 101 12.15 10.14 -8.38
CA VAL A 101 11.63 11.45 -8.84
C VAL A 101 10.41 11.86 -8.00
N GLU A 102 9.46 10.95 -7.76
CA GLU A 102 8.30 11.25 -6.91
C GLU A 102 8.68 11.65 -5.48
N ALA A 103 9.66 10.96 -4.89
CA ALA A 103 10.14 11.26 -3.56
C ALA A 103 10.74 12.67 -3.45
N SER A 104 11.31 13.20 -4.55
CA SER A 104 11.84 14.55 -4.58
C SER A 104 10.76 15.62 -4.42
N PHE A 105 9.51 15.35 -4.81
CA PHE A 105 8.40 16.28 -4.59
C PHE A 105 8.04 16.38 -3.10
N GLY A 106 8.24 15.31 -2.34
CA GLY A 106 7.89 15.22 -0.92
C GLY A 106 8.90 15.90 0.02
N THR A 107 10.11 16.26 -0.43
CA THR A 107 11.15 16.80 0.47
C THR A 107 12.04 17.86 -0.16
N PRO A 108 12.37 18.96 0.53
CA PRO A 108 13.35 19.93 0.05
C PRO A 108 14.80 19.43 0.14
N ARG A 109 15.04 18.26 0.78
CA ARG A 109 16.40 17.68 0.95
C ARG A 109 17.03 17.23 -0.38
N VAL A 110 16.21 16.92 -1.37
CA VAL A 110 16.66 16.52 -2.71
C VAL A 110 16.72 17.76 -3.60
N GLY A 111 17.87 18.01 -4.22
CA GLY A 111 18.06 19.15 -5.11
C GLY A 111 17.24 19.04 -6.39
N LEU A 112 16.72 20.17 -6.89
CA LEU A 112 15.88 20.22 -8.09
C LEU A 112 16.58 19.66 -9.33
N ASP A 113 17.88 19.95 -9.49
CA ASP A 113 18.67 19.46 -10.63
C ASP A 113 18.83 17.93 -10.60
N GLN A 114 18.86 17.32 -9.41
CA GLN A 114 18.89 15.86 -9.29
C GLN A 114 17.57 15.24 -9.73
N ALA A 115 16.44 15.84 -9.34
CA ALA A 115 15.11 15.40 -9.76
C ALA A 115 14.94 15.52 -11.29
N ARG A 116 15.35 16.66 -11.87
CA ARG A 116 15.34 16.90 -13.32
C ARG A 116 16.21 15.89 -14.06
N SER A 117 17.45 15.70 -13.61
CA SER A 117 18.37 14.75 -14.24
C SER A 117 17.84 13.31 -14.23
N LEU A 118 17.23 12.86 -13.12
CA LEU A 118 16.59 11.55 -13.05
C LEU A 118 15.35 11.45 -13.95
N LEU A 119 14.55 12.52 -14.07
CA LEU A 119 13.40 12.55 -14.98
C LEU A 119 13.82 12.54 -16.45
N ASP A 120 14.80 13.36 -16.83
CA ASP A 120 15.31 13.43 -18.21
C ASP A 120 15.97 12.10 -18.62
N ALA A 121 16.71 11.46 -17.70
CA ALA A 121 17.27 10.13 -17.94
C ALA A 121 16.18 9.06 -18.13
N LEU A 122 15.02 9.19 -17.47
CA LEU A 122 13.89 8.27 -17.64
C LEU A 122 13.21 8.53 -18.99
N ALA A 123 13.03 9.82 -19.34
CA ALA A 123 12.47 10.25 -20.62
C ALA A 123 13.32 9.78 -21.81
N ALA A 124 14.65 9.82 -21.69
CA ALA A 124 15.56 9.33 -22.73
C ALA A 124 15.41 7.82 -23.01
N GLU A 125 14.91 7.03 -22.05
CA GLU A 125 14.70 5.59 -22.22
C GLU A 125 13.29 5.20 -22.62
N LEU A 126 12.27 5.87 -22.06
CA LEU A 126 10.87 5.53 -22.29
C LEU A 126 10.25 6.34 -23.43
N GLY A 127 10.85 7.47 -23.79
CA GLY A 127 10.28 8.49 -24.67
C GLY A 127 9.53 9.58 -23.90
N GLU A 128 9.46 10.78 -24.48
CA GLU A 128 8.80 11.95 -23.87
C GLU A 128 7.28 11.77 -23.71
N ASP A 129 6.67 10.94 -24.56
CA ASP A 129 5.22 10.68 -24.56
C ASP A 129 4.81 9.50 -23.65
N ALA A 130 5.77 8.82 -23.01
CA ALA A 130 5.46 7.74 -22.09
C ALA A 130 4.64 8.25 -20.90
N ALA A 131 3.57 7.52 -20.54
CA ALA A 131 2.69 7.87 -19.42
C ALA A 131 3.41 8.23 -18.11
N PRO A 132 4.41 7.45 -17.62
CA PRO A 132 5.15 7.82 -16.40
C PRO A 132 5.95 9.13 -16.54
N VAL A 133 6.47 9.43 -17.73
CA VAL A 133 7.24 10.66 -17.99
C VAL A 133 6.31 11.86 -18.01
N ALA A 134 5.19 11.77 -18.74
CA ALA A 134 4.18 12.82 -18.80
C ALA A 134 3.60 13.13 -17.40
N GLU A 135 3.30 12.10 -16.59
CA GLU A 135 2.86 12.27 -15.20
C GLU A 135 3.89 13.03 -14.36
N LEU A 136 5.17 12.62 -14.40
CA LEU A 136 6.22 13.25 -13.60
C LEU A 136 6.52 14.69 -14.06
N ARG A 137 6.50 14.96 -15.36
CA ARG A 137 6.64 16.32 -15.93
C ARG A 137 5.49 17.21 -15.46
N CYS A 138 4.26 16.69 -15.47
CA CYS A 138 3.08 17.40 -14.98
C CYS A 138 3.23 17.79 -13.51
N ARG A 139 3.53 16.81 -12.66
CA ARG A 139 3.68 17.03 -11.21
C ARG A 139 4.87 17.92 -10.87
N LEU A 140 5.98 17.82 -11.61
CA LEU A 140 7.13 18.70 -11.42
C LEU A 140 6.78 20.15 -11.77
N ALA A 141 6.11 20.38 -12.91
CA ALA A 141 5.71 21.72 -13.33
C ALA A 141 4.71 22.35 -12.34
N ASP A 142 3.72 21.58 -11.88
CA ASP A 142 2.78 22.00 -10.84
C ASP A 142 3.51 22.35 -9.54
N HIS A 143 4.43 21.49 -9.09
CA HIS A 143 5.23 21.72 -7.88
C HIS A 143 6.08 23.01 -7.94
N LEU A 144 6.49 23.43 -9.14
CA LEU A 144 7.26 24.65 -9.38
C LEU A 144 6.37 25.90 -9.58
N GLY A 145 5.07 25.73 -9.80
CA GLY A 145 4.13 26.80 -10.14
C GLY A 145 4.08 27.16 -11.61
N ASP A 146 4.61 26.33 -12.51
CA ASP A 146 4.47 26.48 -13.96
C ASP A 146 3.20 25.75 -14.43
N GLU A 147 2.04 26.32 -14.10
CA GLU A 147 0.73 25.77 -14.46
C GLU A 147 0.58 25.53 -15.98
N PRO A 148 1.01 26.45 -16.88
CA PRO A 148 0.93 26.20 -18.32
C PRO A 148 1.71 24.95 -18.76
N ALA A 149 2.92 24.71 -18.23
CA ALA A 149 3.65 23.48 -18.53
C ALA A 149 3.00 22.25 -17.89
N ALA A 150 2.46 22.38 -16.68
CA ALA A 150 1.77 21.30 -15.99
C ALA A 150 0.54 20.83 -16.77
N ARG A 151 -0.28 21.75 -17.29
CA ARG A 151 -1.47 21.45 -18.11
C ARG A 151 -1.13 20.73 -19.42
N ARG A 152 -0.11 21.19 -20.16
CA ARG A 152 0.34 20.50 -21.38
C ARG A 152 0.84 19.08 -21.10
N ALA A 153 1.53 18.88 -19.97
CA ALA A 153 1.95 17.54 -19.55
C ALA A 153 0.76 16.69 -19.05
N TYR A 154 -0.24 17.29 -18.41
CA TYR A 154 -1.48 16.63 -18.00
C TYR A 154 -2.29 16.10 -19.19
N GLU A 155 -2.41 16.87 -20.26
CA GLU A 155 -3.08 16.45 -21.50
C GLU A 155 -2.41 15.21 -22.09
N ARG A 156 -1.07 15.24 -22.20
CA ARG A 156 -0.28 14.08 -22.65
C ARG A 156 -0.46 12.89 -21.72
N TRP A 157 -0.38 13.08 -20.41
CA TRP A 157 -0.59 12.01 -19.45
C TRP A 157 -2.01 11.42 -19.54
N SER A 158 -3.02 12.26 -19.79
CA SER A 158 -4.41 11.83 -19.91
C SER A 158 -4.68 11.01 -21.16
N ALA A 159 -3.95 11.29 -22.25
CA ALA A 159 -4.02 10.54 -23.50
C ALA A 159 -3.08 9.31 -23.55
N ALA A 160 -2.10 9.21 -22.65
CA ALA A 160 -1.10 8.13 -22.67
C ALA A 160 -1.64 6.77 -22.18
N ASP A 161 -0.97 5.70 -22.61
CA ASP A 161 -1.29 4.32 -22.23
C ASP A 161 -1.06 4.08 -20.73
N ALA A 162 -2.13 3.73 -20.01
CA ALA A 162 -2.09 3.47 -18.57
C ALA A 162 -1.48 2.11 -18.19
N THR A 163 -1.14 1.27 -19.17
CA THR A 163 -0.62 -0.09 -18.96
C THR A 163 0.91 -0.18 -18.92
N ASP A 164 1.62 0.95 -19.03
CA ASP A 164 3.08 1.01 -18.96
C ASP A 164 3.61 0.35 -17.66
N PRO A 165 4.52 -0.64 -17.74
CA PRO A 165 5.01 -1.39 -16.57
C PRO A 165 5.85 -0.55 -15.59
N VAL A 166 6.33 0.63 -16.03
CA VAL A 166 7.01 1.63 -15.20
C VAL A 166 6.02 2.64 -14.61
N GLY A 167 4.78 2.66 -15.12
CA GLY A 167 3.69 3.49 -14.64
C GLY A 167 3.40 3.34 -13.15
N GLY A 168 2.76 4.37 -12.58
CA GLY A 168 2.23 4.30 -11.21
C GLY A 168 1.04 3.36 -11.11
N CYS A 169 0.47 3.22 -9.91
CA CYS A 169 -0.78 2.47 -9.74
C CYS A 169 -1.89 3.09 -10.61
N ALA A 170 -2.43 2.28 -11.53
CA ALA A 170 -3.50 2.65 -12.46
C ALA A 170 -4.81 3.01 -11.71
N GLY A 171 -5.17 2.24 -10.68
CA GLY A 171 -6.33 2.53 -9.83
C GLY A 171 -6.24 3.87 -9.10
N CYS A 172 -5.03 4.33 -8.77
CA CYS A 172 -4.81 5.64 -8.14
C CYS A 172 -4.62 6.79 -9.13
N ALA A 173 -4.48 6.52 -10.44
CA ALA A 173 -4.26 7.58 -11.43
C ALA A 173 -5.43 8.58 -11.51
N PRO A 174 -6.72 8.14 -11.50
CA PRO A 174 -7.88 9.05 -11.42
C PRO A 174 -7.78 10.06 -10.26
N ALA A 175 -7.45 9.58 -9.06
CA ALA A 175 -7.32 10.43 -7.88
C ALA A 175 -6.17 11.44 -8.02
N ARG A 176 -5.01 11.03 -8.56
CA ARG A 176 -3.88 11.95 -8.78
C ARG A 176 -4.18 13.03 -9.84
N ARG A 177 -4.97 12.69 -10.87
CA ARG A 177 -5.44 13.66 -11.86
C ARG A 177 -6.44 14.66 -11.27
N ALA A 178 -7.41 14.15 -10.52
CA ALA A 178 -8.41 14.96 -9.86
C ALA A 178 -7.82 15.94 -8.84
N ASP A 179 -6.77 15.54 -8.13
CA ASP A 179 -6.07 16.39 -7.16
C ASP A 179 -5.45 17.64 -7.83
N LEU A 180 -4.79 17.46 -8.98
CA LEU A 180 -4.26 18.58 -9.79
C LEU A 180 -5.37 19.53 -10.27
N LEU A 181 -6.45 18.97 -10.84
CA LEU A 181 -7.59 19.76 -11.31
C LEU A 181 -8.26 20.53 -10.17
N ALA A 182 -8.42 19.92 -9.00
CA ALA A 182 -8.95 20.57 -7.81
C ALA A 182 -8.03 21.70 -7.31
N GLY A 183 -6.70 21.50 -7.41
CA GLY A 183 -5.67 22.50 -7.14
C GLY A 183 -5.72 23.70 -8.08
N TRP A 184 -6.01 23.48 -9.36
CA TRP A 184 -6.18 24.54 -10.37
C TRP A 184 -7.58 25.20 -10.34
N GLY A 185 -8.42 24.86 -9.36
CA GLY A 185 -9.73 25.47 -9.20
C GLY A 185 -10.81 24.95 -10.15
N GLU A 186 -10.67 23.71 -10.65
CA GLU A 186 -11.63 23.07 -11.57
C GLU A 186 -12.35 21.89 -10.88
N PRO A 187 -13.29 22.17 -9.95
CA PRO A 187 -13.91 21.11 -9.15
C PRO A 187 -14.76 20.14 -10.01
N ASP A 188 -15.46 20.61 -11.04
CA ASP A 188 -16.26 19.74 -11.91
C ASP A 188 -15.38 18.80 -12.73
N ALA A 189 -14.26 19.29 -13.26
CA ALA A 189 -13.29 18.46 -13.99
C ALA A 189 -12.65 17.43 -13.05
N ALA A 190 -12.32 17.82 -11.81
CA ALA A 190 -11.81 16.91 -10.80
C ALA A 190 -12.81 15.78 -10.50
N LEU A 191 -14.09 16.10 -10.32
CA LEU A 191 -15.14 15.10 -10.08
C LEU A 191 -15.34 14.17 -11.29
N ALA A 192 -15.28 14.70 -12.52
CA ALA A 192 -15.32 13.89 -13.73
C ALA A 192 -14.13 12.92 -13.81
N ALA A 193 -12.92 13.37 -13.44
CA ALA A 193 -11.73 12.53 -13.39
C ALA A 193 -11.84 11.41 -12.33
N LEU A 194 -12.57 11.62 -11.24
CA LEU A 194 -12.81 10.60 -10.20
C LEU A 194 -13.85 9.55 -10.58
N ALA A 195 -14.71 9.82 -11.56
CA ALA A 195 -15.85 8.96 -11.90
C ALA A 195 -15.47 7.47 -12.09
N PRO A 196 -14.35 7.11 -12.77
CA PRO A 196 -13.96 5.70 -12.92
C PRO A 196 -13.63 5.02 -11.59
N ALA A 197 -13.00 5.71 -10.65
CA ALA A 197 -12.63 5.17 -9.33
C ALA A 197 -13.84 5.05 -8.38
N LEU A 198 -14.88 5.86 -8.61
CA LEU A 198 -16.10 5.90 -7.81
C LEU A 198 -17.27 5.13 -8.43
N ALA A 199 -17.11 4.59 -9.64
CA ALA A 199 -18.19 3.94 -10.39
C ALA A 199 -18.86 2.80 -9.60
N ALA A 200 -18.08 1.98 -8.90
CA ALA A 200 -18.59 0.90 -8.06
C ALA A 200 -19.28 1.38 -6.76
N LEU A 201 -19.08 2.64 -6.36
CA LEU A 201 -19.63 3.24 -5.13
C LEU A 201 -20.85 4.13 -5.35
N ALA A 202 -21.26 4.35 -6.60
CA ALA A 202 -22.32 5.30 -6.91
C ALA A 202 -23.59 5.14 -6.05
N PRO A 203 -24.11 3.92 -5.77
CA PRO A 203 -25.31 3.75 -4.95
C PRO A 203 -25.13 4.15 -3.47
N ALA A 204 -24.01 3.77 -2.85
CA ALA A 204 -23.72 4.05 -1.45
C ALA A 204 -23.50 5.55 -1.17
N LEU A 205 -23.05 6.31 -2.17
CA LEU A 205 -22.79 7.74 -2.03
C LEU A 205 -24.01 8.63 -2.35
N THR A 206 -24.95 8.16 -3.18
CA THR A 206 -26.18 8.90 -3.56
C THR A 206 -27.36 8.66 -2.63
N GLY A 207 -27.39 7.54 -1.89
CA GLY A 207 -28.53 7.17 -1.03
C GLY A 207 -29.78 6.73 -1.80
N TRP A 208 -29.64 6.40 -3.09
CA TRP A 208 -30.69 5.78 -3.91
C TRP A 208 -30.10 4.53 -4.59
N ALA A 209 -30.61 3.36 -4.22
CA ALA A 209 -30.40 2.12 -4.96
C ALA A 209 -31.66 1.87 -5.83
N GLU A 210 -31.56 2.10 -7.13
CA GLU A 210 -32.52 1.52 -8.07
C GLU A 210 -32.27 -0.01 -8.09
N PRO A 211 -33.29 -0.88 -8.09
CA PRO A 211 -33.08 -2.33 -8.08
C PRO A 211 -32.32 -2.74 -9.34
N GLN A 212 -31.02 -3.00 -9.20
CA GLN A 212 -30.23 -3.48 -10.33
C GLN A 212 -30.60 -4.95 -10.58
N ALA A 213 -30.98 -5.25 -11.82
CA ALA A 213 -31.12 -6.62 -12.28
C ALA A 213 -29.80 -7.39 -12.02
N PRO A 214 -29.86 -8.68 -11.65
CA PRO A 214 -28.68 -9.46 -11.28
C PRO A 214 -27.61 -9.39 -12.37
N PRO A 215 -26.32 -9.22 -12.01
CA PRO A 215 -25.25 -9.07 -12.98
C PRO A 215 -25.19 -10.30 -13.91
N THR A 216 -25.10 -10.04 -15.21
CA THR A 216 -24.90 -11.10 -16.19
C THR A 216 -23.43 -11.54 -16.18
N ARG A 217 -23.14 -12.81 -16.45
CA ARG A 217 -21.77 -13.35 -16.63
C ARG A 217 -20.92 -12.56 -17.64
N ARG A 218 -21.55 -11.77 -18.50
CA ARG A 218 -20.89 -10.87 -19.47
C ARG A 218 -20.38 -9.59 -18.81
N GLY A 219 -21.10 -9.04 -17.84
CA GLY A 219 -20.69 -7.89 -17.03
C GLY A 219 -19.51 -8.23 -16.11
N GLU A 220 -19.55 -9.41 -15.48
CA GLU A 220 -18.43 -9.92 -14.66
C GLU A 220 -17.16 -10.13 -15.49
N ARG A 221 -17.30 -10.66 -16.71
CA ARG A 221 -16.18 -10.80 -17.66
C ARG A 221 -15.67 -9.45 -18.18
N GLN A 222 -16.52 -8.43 -18.30
CA GLN A 222 -16.11 -7.08 -18.69
C GLN A 222 -15.42 -6.33 -17.56
N ALA A 223 -15.84 -6.49 -16.30
CA ALA A 223 -15.15 -5.95 -15.13
C ALA A 223 -13.78 -6.63 -14.92
N ALA A 224 -13.71 -7.95 -15.10
CA ALA A 224 -12.46 -8.70 -15.09
C ALA A 224 -11.55 -8.35 -16.29
N ALA A 225 -12.11 -8.07 -17.47
CA ALA A 225 -11.36 -7.64 -18.65
C ALA A 225 -10.96 -6.15 -18.62
N ALA A 226 -11.63 -5.31 -17.82
CA ALA A 226 -11.32 -3.89 -17.69
C ALA A 226 -10.07 -3.60 -16.85
N GLY A 227 -9.38 -4.63 -16.33
CA GLY A 227 -8.06 -4.44 -15.72
C GLY A 227 -8.04 -3.45 -14.55
N ALA A 228 -9.17 -3.28 -13.84
CA ALA A 228 -9.18 -2.58 -12.56
C ALA A 228 -8.41 -3.45 -11.56
N THR A 229 -7.09 -3.34 -11.56
CA THR A 229 -6.25 -3.85 -10.48
C THR A 229 -6.85 -3.30 -9.18
N ALA A 230 -7.47 -4.17 -8.37
CA ALA A 230 -8.05 -3.82 -7.09
C ALA A 230 -6.95 -3.19 -6.22
N CYS A 231 -6.89 -1.87 -6.23
CA CYS A 231 -5.94 -1.09 -5.46
C CYS A 231 -6.53 -0.92 -4.06
N THR A 232 -5.79 -1.30 -3.04
CA THR A 232 -6.25 -1.23 -1.64
C THR A 232 -6.48 0.19 -1.12
N ASP A 233 -5.91 1.20 -1.78
CA ASP A 233 -6.15 2.62 -1.49
C ASP A 233 -7.48 3.11 -2.06
N GLN A 234 -8.07 2.37 -3.01
CA GLN A 234 -9.33 2.72 -3.63
C GLN A 234 -10.45 1.92 -2.98
N PRO A 235 -11.62 2.54 -2.73
CA PRO A 235 -12.02 3.89 -3.19
C PRO A 235 -11.69 5.05 -2.22
N GLU A 236 -11.14 4.80 -1.04
CA GLU A 236 -11.01 5.81 0.03
C GLU A 236 -10.12 7.00 -0.36
N ARG A 237 -9.07 6.78 -1.14
CA ARG A 237 -8.26 7.88 -1.71
C ARG A 237 -9.08 8.76 -2.66
N ALA A 238 -9.89 8.18 -3.56
CA ALA A 238 -10.75 8.95 -4.45
C ALA A 238 -11.80 9.75 -3.67
N LEU A 239 -12.36 9.17 -2.61
CA LEU A 239 -13.28 9.87 -1.71
C LEU A 239 -12.62 11.07 -1.02
N ALA A 240 -11.40 10.92 -0.51
CA ALA A 240 -10.66 12.02 0.13
C ALA A 240 -10.34 13.16 -0.85
N VAL A 241 -9.92 12.84 -2.08
CA VAL A 241 -9.66 13.86 -3.13
C VAL A 241 -10.96 14.56 -3.55
N GLY A 242 -12.10 13.86 -3.54
CA GLY A 242 -13.40 14.43 -3.90
C GLY A 242 -14.01 15.39 -2.87
N LEU A 243 -13.52 15.42 -1.62
CA LEU A 243 -14.13 16.20 -0.53
C LEU A 243 -14.28 17.68 -0.86
N LEU A 244 -13.19 18.34 -1.26
CA LEU A 244 -13.19 19.77 -1.57
C LEU A 244 -13.95 20.08 -2.88
N PRO A 245 -13.79 19.31 -3.98
CA PRO A 245 -14.63 19.47 -5.16
C PRO A 245 -16.13 19.36 -4.90
N TRP A 246 -16.60 18.39 -4.10
CA TRP A 246 -18.01 18.28 -3.74
C TRP A 246 -18.48 19.46 -2.87
N LEU A 247 -17.65 19.92 -1.94
CA LEU A 247 -18.00 21.09 -1.13
C LEU A 247 -18.15 22.35 -1.99
N ARG A 248 -17.25 22.58 -2.94
CA ARG A 248 -17.26 23.74 -3.85
C ARG A 248 -18.43 23.72 -4.84
N THR A 249 -18.88 22.53 -5.25
CA THR A 249 -20.04 22.36 -6.15
C THR A 249 -21.38 22.27 -5.39
N GLY A 250 -21.37 22.40 -4.06
CA GLY A 250 -22.58 22.37 -3.23
C GLY A 250 -23.10 20.96 -2.91
N ALA A 251 -22.40 19.89 -3.31
CA ALA A 251 -22.72 18.50 -2.99
C ALA A 251 -22.31 18.12 -1.55
N VAL A 252 -22.72 18.94 -0.56
CA VAL A 252 -22.25 18.88 0.84
C VAL A 252 -22.56 17.52 1.48
N THR A 253 -23.74 16.96 1.25
CA THR A 253 -24.13 15.63 1.79
C THR A 253 -23.23 14.51 1.26
N ARG A 254 -22.85 14.56 -0.01
CA ARG A 254 -21.94 13.58 -0.60
C ARG A 254 -20.53 13.72 -0.02
N ALA A 255 -20.06 14.96 0.15
CA ALA A 255 -18.77 15.23 0.80
C ALA A 255 -18.73 14.72 2.24
N ALA A 256 -19.81 14.92 3.02
CA ALA A 256 -19.93 14.44 4.39
C ALA A 256 -19.86 12.90 4.48
N ARG A 257 -20.60 12.18 3.64
CA ARG A 257 -20.56 10.70 3.59
C ARG A 257 -19.17 10.19 3.17
N ALA A 258 -18.59 10.80 2.15
CA ALA A 258 -17.24 10.49 1.69
C ALA A 258 -16.20 10.70 2.80
N HIS A 259 -16.32 11.79 3.57
CA HIS A 259 -15.43 12.09 4.68
C HIS A 259 -15.47 11.00 5.76
N VAL A 260 -16.66 10.62 6.22
CA VAL A 260 -16.82 9.62 7.29
C VAL A 260 -16.24 8.28 6.84
N ARG A 261 -16.61 7.80 5.65
CA ARG A 261 -16.12 6.54 5.09
C ARG A 261 -14.60 6.53 4.91
N ALA A 262 -14.06 7.53 4.24
CA ALA A 262 -12.62 7.57 3.96
C ALA A 262 -11.80 7.74 5.24
N TYR A 263 -12.25 8.58 6.17
CA TYR A 263 -11.52 8.81 7.42
C TYR A 263 -11.47 7.56 8.32
N ARG A 264 -12.54 6.75 8.32
CA ARG A 264 -12.57 5.46 9.06
C ARG A 264 -11.37 4.57 8.70
N ARG A 265 -11.00 4.53 7.41
CA ARG A 265 -9.80 3.82 6.95
C ARG A 265 -8.53 4.60 7.23
N HIS A 266 -8.49 5.89 6.87
CA HIS A 266 -7.27 6.69 6.92
C HIS A 266 -6.74 6.91 8.34
N ARG A 267 -7.60 6.94 9.37
CA ARG A 267 -7.20 7.22 10.76
C ARG A 267 -6.21 6.22 11.34
N GLY A 268 -6.20 4.98 10.85
CA GLY A 268 -5.31 3.91 11.31
C GLY A 268 -4.19 3.56 10.32
N GLU A 269 -4.18 4.18 9.14
CA GLU A 269 -3.27 3.83 8.06
C GLU A 269 -2.16 4.89 7.89
N ARG A 270 -0.94 4.55 8.27
CA ARG A 270 0.21 5.48 8.19
C ARG A 270 0.46 6.02 6.78
N THR A 271 0.21 5.21 5.76
CA THR A 271 0.32 5.58 4.34
C THR A 271 -0.73 6.59 3.88
N ALA A 272 -1.80 6.80 4.66
CA ALA A 272 -2.86 7.75 4.37
C ALA A 272 -2.61 9.17 4.93
N PHE A 273 -1.50 9.40 5.66
CA PHE A 273 -1.17 10.72 6.21
C PHE A 273 -1.25 11.88 5.19
N PRO A 274 -0.79 11.73 3.92
CA PRO A 274 -0.94 12.79 2.91
C PRO A 274 -2.40 13.17 2.59
N LEU A 275 -3.38 12.31 2.89
CA LEU A 275 -4.79 12.54 2.64
C LEU A 275 -5.49 13.28 3.80
N LEU A 276 -4.87 13.33 4.98
CA LEU A 276 -5.47 13.93 6.18
C LEU A 276 -5.63 15.46 6.06
N ALA A 277 -4.77 16.13 5.29
CA ALA A 277 -4.93 17.55 5.00
C ALA A 277 -6.26 17.85 4.31
N ALA A 278 -6.73 16.97 3.41
CA ALA A 278 -8.02 17.13 2.74
C ALA A 278 -9.20 17.00 3.73
N HIS A 279 -9.11 16.07 4.69
CA HIS A 279 -10.12 15.92 5.75
C HIS A 279 -10.16 17.16 6.65
N LEU A 280 -9.01 17.69 7.08
CA LEU A 280 -8.94 18.91 7.90
C LEU A 280 -9.49 20.13 7.16
N ARG A 281 -9.13 20.31 5.87
CA ARG A 281 -9.68 21.39 5.04
C ARG A 281 -11.17 21.22 4.80
N PHE A 282 -11.66 20.01 4.57
CA PHE A 282 -13.10 19.75 4.50
C PHE A 282 -13.80 20.17 5.80
N CYS A 283 -13.27 19.80 6.97
CA CYS A 283 -13.86 20.20 8.24
C CYS A 283 -13.85 21.71 8.45
N ALA A 284 -12.73 22.36 8.12
CA ALA A 284 -12.58 23.82 8.21
C ALA A 284 -13.58 24.55 7.29
N LEU A 285 -13.63 24.18 6.02
CA LEU A 285 -14.43 24.88 5.00
C LEU A 285 -15.91 24.48 5.02
N GLY A 286 -16.23 23.29 5.54
CA GLY A 286 -17.61 22.82 5.72
C GLY A 286 -18.24 23.20 7.07
N GLY A 287 -17.51 23.91 7.95
CA GLY A 287 -18.01 24.34 9.25
C GLY A 287 -18.01 23.25 10.34
N TYR A 288 -17.36 22.10 10.12
CA TYR A 288 -17.25 20.99 11.08
C TYR A 288 -16.09 21.18 12.06
N LEU A 289 -16.02 22.34 12.72
CA LEU A 289 -14.85 22.75 13.50
C LEU A 289 -14.53 21.79 14.66
N HIS A 290 -15.55 21.30 15.38
CA HIS A 290 -15.35 20.33 16.46
C HIS A 290 -14.76 19.01 15.95
N ARG A 291 -15.33 18.45 14.88
CA ARG A 291 -14.83 17.23 14.24
C ARG A 291 -13.41 17.42 13.72
N GLY A 292 -13.13 18.56 13.09
CA GLY A 292 -11.78 18.90 12.64
C GLY A 292 -10.78 18.88 13.78
N LEU A 293 -11.13 19.47 14.94
CA LEU A 293 -10.24 19.51 16.11
C LEU A 293 -10.03 18.14 16.74
N GLU A 294 -11.02 17.23 16.68
CA GLU A 294 -10.86 15.83 17.08
C GLU A 294 -9.83 15.13 16.19
N ILE A 295 -10.00 15.22 14.86
CA ILE A 295 -9.08 14.64 13.88
C ILE A 295 -7.67 15.22 14.08
N LEU A 296 -7.56 16.54 14.22
CA LEU A 296 -6.28 17.19 14.46
C LEU A 296 -5.61 16.63 15.72
N THR A 297 -6.35 16.54 16.83
CA THR A 297 -5.83 16.00 18.10
C THR A 297 -5.38 14.56 17.96
N GLU A 298 -6.17 13.72 17.30
CA GLU A 298 -5.87 12.30 17.07
C GLU A 298 -4.59 12.13 16.24
N GLN A 299 -4.39 12.98 15.22
CA GLN A 299 -3.35 12.80 14.20
C GLN A 299 -2.08 13.63 14.47
N LEU A 300 -2.05 14.49 15.50
CA LEU A 300 -0.85 15.23 15.92
C LEU A 300 0.41 14.35 16.14
N PRO A 301 0.32 13.12 16.70
CA PRO A 301 1.50 12.24 16.84
C PRO A 301 2.14 11.85 15.51
N GLU A 302 1.36 11.75 14.42
CA GLU A 302 1.88 11.40 13.10
C GLU A 302 2.65 12.56 12.47
N LEU A 303 2.27 13.81 12.78
CA LEU A 303 3.00 15.01 12.34
C LEU A 303 4.42 15.10 12.92
N ASP A 304 4.66 14.45 14.05
CA ASP A 304 5.99 14.35 14.66
C ASP A 304 6.89 13.30 13.96
N ARG A 305 6.33 12.39 13.16
CA ARG A 305 7.07 11.40 12.36
C ARG A 305 6.51 11.29 10.94
N PRO A 306 6.45 12.43 10.20
CA PRO A 306 5.79 12.47 8.92
C PRO A 306 6.55 11.62 7.90
N ALA A 307 5.82 11.06 6.93
CA ALA A 307 6.42 10.30 5.84
C ALA A 307 7.30 11.18 4.94
N ASP A 308 6.89 12.43 4.73
CA ASP A 308 7.59 13.43 3.94
C ASP A 308 7.21 14.85 4.37
N ASP A 309 8.05 15.84 4.01
CA ASP A 309 7.89 17.21 4.47
C ASP A 309 6.74 17.94 3.77
N LEU A 310 6.40 17.56 2.53
CA LEU A 310 5.26 18.13 1.79
C LEU A 310 3.95 17.81 2.51
N SER A 311 3.75 16.56 2.88
CA SER A 311 2.56 16.12 3.62
C SER A 311 2.48 16.78 5.00
N ALA A 312 3.62 16.94 5.68
CA ALA A 312 3.69 17.67 6.96
C ALA A 312 3.31 19.15 6.80
N MET A 313 3.79 19.79 5.73
CA MET A 313 3.47 21.18 5.39
C MET A 313 1.97 21.35 5.13
N GLU A 314 1.38 20.47 4.32
CA GLU A 314 -0.04 20.53 3.96
C GLU A 314 -0.95 20.22 5.17
N PHE A 315 -0.61 19.22 5.98
CA PHE A 315 -1.33 18.93 7.23
C PHE A 315 -1.25 20.10 8.21
N ALA A 316 -0.07 20.69 8.40
CA ALA A 316 0.12 21.85 9.27
C ALA A 316 -0.64 23.09 8.77
N ALA A 317 -0.65 23.34 7.46
CA ALA A 317 -1.43 24.44 6.88
C ALA A 317 -2.94 24.25 7.07
N ALA A 318 -3.45 23.03 6.80
CA ALA A 318 -4.85 22.69 7.01
C ALA A 318 -5.26 22.79 8.49
N GLY A 319 -4.41 22.32 9.40
CA GLY A 319 -4.62 22.44 10.85
C GLY A 319 -4.58 23.89 11.32
N ALA A 320 -3.67 24.71 10.80
CA ALA A 320 -3.61 26.14 11.11
C ALA A 320 -4.86 26.89 10.66
N LEU A 321 -5.34 26.63 9.43
CA LEU A 321 -6.62 27.16 8.93
C LEU A 321 -7.78 26.78 9.87
N LEU A 322 -7.90 25.50 10.21
CA LEU A 322 -8.92 25.00 11.13
C LEU A 322 -8.85 25.68 12.50
N CYS A 323 -7.66 25.79 13.10
CA CYS A 323 -7.46 26.46 14.38
C CYS A 323 -7.81 27.95 14.32
N GLY A 324 -7.50 28.63 13.21
CA GLY A 324 -7.88 30.02 12.97
C GLY A 324 -9.39 30.21 12.97
N LEU A 325 -10.11 29.43 12.15
CA LEU A 325 -11.58 29.48 12.08
C LEU A 325 -12.24 29.06 13.40
N ALA A 326 -11.68 28.08 14.10
CA ALA A 326 -12.12 27.68 15.44
C ALA A 326 -11.94 28.82 16.45
N THR A 327 -10.83 29.56 16.37
CA THR A 327 -10.57 30.72 17.24
C THR A 327 -11.57 31.85 16.98
N GLU A 328 -11.83 32.17 15.71
CA GLU A 328 -12.85 33.14 15.30
C GLU A 328 -14.25 32.74 15.80
N SER A 329 -14.52 31.43 15.89
CA SER A 329 -15.76 30.85 16.40
C SER A 329 -15.80 30.70 17.93
N GLY A 330 -14.84 31.27 18.66
CA GLY A 330 -14.80 31.26 20.12
C GLY A 330 -14.21 30.00 20.77
N LEU A 331 -13.65 29.06 19.98
CA LEU A 331 -13.01 27.83 20.48
C LEU A 331 -11.52 27.99 20.76
N GLY A 332 -10.96 29.20 20.61
CA GLY A 332 -9.51 29.46 20.70
C GLY A 332 -8.89 29.03 22.03
N GLY A 333 -9.63 29.11 23.13
CA GLY A 333 -9.17 28.70 24.46
C GLY A 333 -9.30 27.21 24.77
N ARG A 334 -9.90 26.40 23.89
CA ARG A 334 -10.04 24.94 24.08
C ARG A 334 -8.65 24.32 24.17
N ARG A 335 -8.44 23.44 25.14
CA ARG A 335 -7.15 22.76 25.37
C ARG A 335 -7.06 21.48 24.55
N ILE A 336 -5.90 21.26 23.96
CA ILE A 336 -5.51 20.07 23.19
C ILE A 336 -4.22 19.53 23.79
N HIS A 337 -4.22 18.24 24.09
CA HIS A 337 -3.02 17.54 24.50
C HIS A 337 -2.08 17.38 23.31
N ARG A 338 -0.87 17.96 23.41
CA ARG A 338 0.20 17.76 22.43
C ARG A 338 1.27 16.85 23.04
N PRO A 339 1.42 15.60 22.57
CA PRO A 339 2.45 14.69 23.05
C PRO A 339 3.86 15.26 22.86
N GLY A 340 4.78 14.91 23.76
CA GLY A 340 6.19 15.29 23.62
C GLY A 340 6.86 14.57 22.46
N HIS A 341 7.79 15.24 21.80
CA HIS A 341 8.58 14.65 20.71
C HIS A 341 9.98 15.23 20.65
N GLY A 342 10.99 14.35 20.65
CA GLY A 342 12.40 14.75 20.71
C GLY A 342 12.64 15.66 21.92
N PRO A 343 13.21 16.86 21.75
CA PRO A 343 13.43 17.80 22.85
C PRO A 343 12.17 18.56 23.31
N ARG A 344 11.05 18.45 22.58
CA ARG A 344 9.81 19.16 22.91
C ARG A 344 9.03 18.40 23.98
N PRO A 345 8.78 18.97 25.18
CA PRO A 345 8.00 18.32 26.21
C PRO A 345 6.52 18.18 25.80
N ALA A 346 5.82 17.23 26.43
CA ALA A 346 4.37 17.15 26.34
C ALA A 346 3.74 18.38 26.99
N ALA A 347 2.70 18.94 26.38
CA ALA A 347 2.03 20.12 26.88
C ALA A 347 0.56 20.14 26.51
N GLU A 348 -0.26 20.69 27.40
CA GLU A 348 -1.56 21.20 27.01
C GLU A 348 -1.33 22.53 26.27
N VAL A 349 -1.90 22.65 25.07
CA VAL A 349 -1.86 23.88 24.28
C VAL A 349 -3.29 24.29 23.94
N ASP A 350 -3.57 25.58 23.96
CA ASP A 350 -4.86 26.05 23.47
C ASP A 350 -4.88 26.08 21.93
N VAL A 351 -6.09 26.02 21.36
CA VAL A 351 -6.31 25.96 19.90
C VAL A 351 -5.65 27.14 19.17
N ALA A 352 -5.71 28.35 19.74
CA ALA A 352 -5.10 29.54 19.13
C ALA A 352 -3.56 29.41 19.06
N THR A 353 -2.94 28.98 20.15
CA THR A 353 -1.49 28.74 20.23
C THR A 353 -1.06 27.61 19.29
N LEU A 354 -1.81 26.51 19.25
CA LEU A 354 -1.55 25.41 18.33
C LEU A 354 -1.64 25.88 16.88
N GLY A 355 -2.64 26.69 16.53
CA GLY A 355 -2.78 27.28 15.20
C GLY A 355 -1.55 28.08 14.77
N THR A 356 -1.01 28.91 15.66
CA THR A 356 0.21 29.69 15.39
C THR A 356 1.43 28.79 15.19
N GLN A 357 1.56 27.73 15.99
CA GLN A 357 2.65 26.77 15.85
C GLN A 357 2.58 26.00 14.53
N LEU A 358 1.38 25.56 14.12
CA LEU A 358 1.16 24.86 12.86
C LEU A 358 1.39 25.78 11.66
N GLN A 359 0.96 27.04 11.74
CA GLN A 359 1.23 28.04 10.70
C GLN A 359 2.73 28.27 10.53
N ALA A 360 3.47 28.43 11.63
CA ALA A 360 4.92 28.61 11.59
C ALA A 360 5.63 27.40 10.95
N LEU A 361 5.20 26.17 11.28
CA LEU A 361 5.72 24.95 10.66
C LEU A 361 5.45 24.92 9.16
N ALA A 362 4.21 25.17 8.75
CA ALA A 362 3.82 25.18 7.34
C ALA A 362 4.60 26.22 6.52
N THR A 363 4.71 27.45 7.03
CA THR A 363 5.47 28.53 6.36
C THR A 363 6.97 28.22 6.29
N ALA A 364 7.56 27.64 7.33
CA ALA A 364 8.98 27.26 7.33
C ALA A 364 9.29 26.16 6.30
N LEU A 365 8.41 25.15 6.21
CA LEU A 365 8.54 24.08 5.22
C LEU A 365 8.34 24.62 3.79
N ALA A 366 7.32 25.45 3.57
CA ALA A 366 7.07 26.10 2.28
C ALA A 366 8.28 26.92 1.82
N GLY A 367 8.85 27.74 2.71
CA GLY A 367 10.08 28.50 2.44
C GLY A 367 11.28 27.61 2.09
N SER A 368 11.37 26.41 2.67
CA SER A 368 12.44 25.45 2.35
C SER A 368 12.28 24.86 0.94
N PHE A 369 11.06 24.55 0.52
CA PHE A 369 10.79 24.14 -0.86
C PHE A 369 11.05 25.27 -1.85
N ASP A 370 10.61 26.48 -1.55
CA ASP A 370 10.80 27.67 -2.37
C ASP A 370 12.29 28.00 -2.55
N ALA A 371 13.07 27.94 -1.46
CA ALA A 371 14.53 28.08 -1.53
C ALA A 371 15.19 27.01 -2.42
N ARG A 372 14.72 25.76 -2.35
CA ARG A 372 15.22 24.67 -3.20
C ARG A 372 14.78 24.82 -4.66
N ASN A 373 13.60 25.38 -4.91
CA ASN A 373 13.01 25.51 -6.24
C ASN A 373 13.40 26.80 -6.97
N GLY A 374 13.81 27.84 -6.24
CA GLY A 374 14.01 29.18 -6.78
C GLY A 374 12.70 29.88 -7.17
N THR A 375 11.56 29.49 -6.59
CA THR A 375 10.24 30.08 -6.83
C THR A 375 9.57 30.43 -5.50
N GLY A 376 8.52 31.26 -5.51
CA GLY A 376 7.69 31.56 -4.31
C GLY A 376 6.39 30.76 -4.27
N HIS A 377 6.30 29.69 -5.05
CA HIS A 377 5.04 29.02 -5.35
C HIS A 377 4.45 28.30 -4.13
N GLN A 378 5.28 27.58 -3.35
CA GLN A 378 4.78 26.82 -2.20
C GLN A 378 4.30 27.77 -1.10
N SER A 379 5.03 28.86 -0.84
CA SER A 379 4.60 29.88 0.12
C SER A 379 3.29 30.54 -0.32
N GLY A 380 3.15 30.89 -1.60
CA GLY A 380 1.91 31.44 -2.14
C GLY A 380 0.73 30.47 -2.01
N ARG A 381 0.95 29.18 -2.27
CA ARG A 381 -0.06 28.12 -2.14
C ARG A 381 -0.52 27.95 -0.70
N ILE A 382 0.40 27.90 0.27
CA ILE A 382 0.07 27.82 1.70
C ILE A 382 -0.65 29.09 2.18
N ALA A 383 -0.20 30.27 1.75
CA ALA A 383 -0.90 31.53 2.06
C ALA A 383 -2.33 31.55 1.53
N SER A 384 -2.55 31.01 0.32
CA SER A 384 -3.90 30.85 -0.25
C SER A 384 -4.78 29.94 0.59
N TRP A 385 -4.27 28.81 1.08
CA TRP A 385 -5.04 27.91 1.96
C TRP A 385 -5.43 28.60 3.27
N LEU A 386 -4.50 29.32 3.90
CA LEU A 386 -4.75 30.03 5.16
C LEU A 386 -5.77 31.18 5.02
N ALA A 387 -5.94 31.71 3.81
CA ALA A 387 -6.91 32.75 3.50
C ALA A 387 -8.31 32.21 3.17
N GLU A 388 -8.49 30.89 3.05
CA GLU A 388 -9.80 30.31 2.72
C GLU A 388 -10.85 30.60 3.81
N ARG A 389 -12.12 30.56 3.41
CA ARG A 389 -13.28 30.82 4.27
C ARG A 389 -14.32 29.71 4.10
N PRO A 390 -15.16 29.48 5.12
CA PRO A 390 -16.24 28.50 5.03
C PRO A 390 -17.10 28.68 3.77
N LEU A 391 -17.38 27.57 3.09
CA LEU A 391 -18.06 27.54 1.79
C LEU A 391 -19.54 27.15 1.91
N ALA A 392 -19.90 26.41 2.95
CA ALA A 392 -21.27 25.94 3.15
C ALA A 392 -21.57 25.79 4.65
N ALA A 393 -22.87 25.82 4.99
CA ALA A 393 -23.33 25.43 6.31
C ALA A 393 -23.20 23.89 6.49
N PRO A 394 -22.82 23.42 7.68
CA PRO A 394 -22.67 21.99 7.94
C PRO A 394 -24.02 21.27 7.83
N VAL A 395 -24.04 20.11 7.19
CA VAL A 395 -25.13 19.14 7.29
C VAL A 395 -24.81 18.15 8.41
N SER A 396 -25.75 17.30 8.85
CA SER A 396 -25.38 16.25 9.81
C SER A 396 -24.30 15.34 9.19
N LEU A 397 -23.19 15.15 9.88
CA LEU A 397 -22.30 14.03 9.57
C LEU A 397 -23.08 12.79 10.01
N ALA A 398 -23.53 11.97 9.06
CA ALA A 398 -24.18 10.70 9.37
C ALA A 398 -23.37 9.99 10.45
N ALA A 399 -24.04 9.52 11.50
CA ALA A 399 -23.34 8.80 12.57
C ALA A 399 -22.57 7.64 11.93
N GLU A 400 -21.41 7.28 12.47
CA GLU A 400 -20.65 6.16 11.92
C GLU A 400 -21.52 4.88 11.81
N SER A 401 -22.58 4.74 12.61
CA SER A 401 -23.58 3.66 12.50
C SER A 401 -24.63 3.81 11.40
N GLU A 402 -24.97 5.03 10.94
CA GLU A 402 -25.97 5.27 9.89
C GLU A 402 -25.45 4.91 8.48
N LEU A 403 -24.12 4.77 8.32
CA LEU A 403 -23.50 4.27 7.09
C LEU A 403 -23.35 2.74 7.08
N ASP A 404 -23.59 2.10 8.23
CA ASP A 404 -23.65 0.64 8.37
C ASP A 404 -25.11 0.13 8.20
N GLU A 405 -26.10 1.02 8.10
CA GLU A 405 -27.47 0.69 7.67
C GLU A 405 -27.48 0.44 6.16
N GLU A 406 -27.00 -0.73 5.73
CA GLU A 406 -27.64 -1.38 4.60
C GLU A 406 -29.13 -1.51 4.94
N PRO A 407 -30.07 -1.28 3.99
CA PRO A 407 -31.49 -1.41 4.29
C PRO A 407 -31.71 -2.79 4.92
N GLU A 408 -32.24 -2.82 6.15
CA GLU A 408 -32.58 -4.06 6.84
C GLU A 408 -33.34 -4.94 5.85
N ALA A 409 -32.66 -5.95 5.33
CA ALA A 409 -33.32 -7.05 4.67
C ALA A 409 -34.18 -7.68 5.76
N ASP A 410 -35.50 -7.67 5.50
CA ASP A 410 -36.52 -8.43 6.22
C ASP A 410 -35.92 -9.74 6.77
N PRO A 411 -36.09 -10.09 8.07
CA PRO A 411 -35.42 -11.22 8.70
C PRO A 411 -35.90 -12.56 8.11
N ALA A 412 -35.47 -12.84 6.89
CA ALA A 412 -35.36 -14.17 6.35
C ALA A 412 -34.10 -14.81 6.96
N GLU A 413 -34.20 -16.10 7.27
CA GLU A 413 -33.14 -16.90 7.88
C GLU A 413 -31.76 -16.54 7.28
N PRO A 414 -30.70 -16.39 8.11
CA PRO A 414 -29.40 -15.96 7.64
C PRO A 414 -28.94 -16.88 6.51
N GLY A 415 -28.84 -16.31 5.31
CA GLY A 415 -28.29 -16.98 4.15
C GLY A 415 -26.82 -17.32 4.37
N PRO A 416 -26.24 -18.19 3.53
CA PRO A 416 -24.80 -18.43 3.55
C PRO A 416 -24.04 -17.10 3.34
N PRO A 417 -22.89 -16.91 4.00
CA PRO A 417 -22.13 -15.66 3.95
C PRO A 417 -21.77 -15.29 2.52
N GLY A 418 -21.75 -13.99 2.22
CA GLY A 418 -21.28 -13.48 0.94
C GLY A 418 -19.83 -13.93 0.65
N PRO A 419 -19.40 -13.98 -0.62
CA PRO A 419 -18.09 -14.53 -0.99
C PRO A 419 -16.89 -13.79 -0.36
N GLU A 420 -17.05 -12.51 -0.03
CA GLU A 420 -16.03 -11.67 0.62
C GLU A 420 -16.35 -11.36 2.09
N GLU A 421 -17.48 -11.86 2.61
CA GLU A 421 -17.94 -11.60 3.97
C GLU A 421 -17.29 -12.60 4.94
N PRO A 422 -16.52 -12.13 5.94
CA PRO A 422 -15.93 -13.01 6.94
C PRO A 422 -17.01 -13.66 7.81
N ALA A 423 -17.02 -14.98 7.86
CA ALA A 423 -17.88 -15.76 8.74
C ALA A 423 -17.01 -16.68 9.63
N PRO A 424 -17.54 -17.16 10.77
CA PRO A 424 -16.87 -18.21 11.53
C PRO A 424 -16.56 -19.41 10.63
N LEU A 425 -15.33 -19.92 10.72
CA LEU A 425 -14.92 -21.09 9.95
C LEU A 425 -15.78 -22.30 10.31
N ASP A 426 -16.41 -22.91 9.31
CA ASP A 426 -17.12 -24.17 9.48
C ASP A 426 -16.75 -25.21 8.42
N ALA A 427 -17.19 -26.45 8.64
CA ALA A 427 -16.90 -27.57 7.76
C ALA A 427 -17.60 -27.47 6.39
N ALA A 428 -18.75 -26.79 6.32
CA ALA A 428 -19.50 -26.61 5.07
C ALA A 428 -18.78 -25.62 4.15
N MET A 429 -18.21 -24.54 4.69
CA MET A 429 -17.37 -23.60 3.97
C MET A 429 -16.11 -24.28 3.43
N LEU A 430 -15.48 -25.14 4.23
CA LEU A 430 -14.31 -25.91 3.80
C LEU A 430 -14.66 -26.91 2.69
N ALA A 431 -15.78 -27.62 2.83
CA ALA A 431 -16.28 -28.53 1.80
C ALA A 431 -16.59 -27.78 0.50
N ALA A 432 -17.30 -26.65 0.56
CA ALA A 432 -17.60 -25.82 -0.59
C ALA A 432 -16.33 -25.29 -1.29
N ALA A 433 -15.31 -24.90 -0.52
CA ALA A 433 -14.01 -24.49 -1.06
C ALA A 433 -13.28 -25.64 -1.78
N LEU A 434 -13.43 -26.88 -1.32
CA LEU A 434 -12.89 -28.07 -1.97
C LEU A 434 -13.72 -28.48 -3.20
N ASP A 435 -15.05 -28.45 -3.11
CA ASP A 435 -15.99 -28.73 -4.20
C ASP A 435 -15.77 -27.80 -5.39
N ALA A 436 -15.54 -26.51 -5.13
CA ALA A 436 -15.24 -25.50 -6.16
C ALA A 436 -13.97 -25.83 -6.97
N ARG A 437 -13.06 -26.65 -6.44
CA ARG A 437 -11.86 -27.12 -7.15
C ARG A 437 -12.16 -28.28 -8.10
N GLY A 438 -13.26 -29.00 -7.90
CA GLY A 438 -13.68 -30.12 -8.75
C GLY A 438 -12.83 -31.39 -8.63
N GLU A 439 -11.97 -31.48 -7.61
CA GLU A 439 -11.09 -32.63 -7.39
C GLU A 439 -11.68 -33.55 -6.31
N PRO A 440 -11.58 -34.89 -6.46
CA PRO A 440 -12.22 -35.81 -5.52
C PRO A 440 -11.53 -35.81 -4.15
N TYR A 441 -12.35 -35.69 -3.10
CA TYR A 441 -11.96 -35.90 -1.70
C TYR A 441 -12.96 -36.83 -1.01
N THR A 442 -12.57 -37.37 0.13
CA THR A 442 -13.39 -38.23 0.99
C THR A 442 -13.51 -37.59 2.36
N ALA A 443 -14.72 -37.57 2.93
CA ALA A 443 -14.93 -37.19 4.32
C ALA A 443 -14.70 -38.41 5.23
N GLU A 444 -13.80 -38.27 6.19
CA GLU A 444 -13.54 -39.28 7.22
C GLU A 444 -14.53 -39.11 8.41
N PRO A 445 -14.78 -40.17 9.20
CA PRO A 445 -15.72 -40.11 10.32
C PRO A 445 -15.36 -39.10 11.42
N ASP A 446 -14.10 -38.65 11.47
CA ASP A 446 -13.59 -37.66 12.42
C ASP A 446 -13.74 -36.21 11.92
N GLY A 447 -14.39 -36.00 10.76
CA GLY A 447 -14.56 -34.70 10.12
C GLY A 447 -13.37 -34.24 9.27
N THR A 448 -12.34 -35.07 9.12
CA THR A 448 -11.22 -34.80 8.20
C THR A 448 -11.69 -34.91 6.75
N LEU A 449 -11.35 -33.92 5.92
CA LEU A 449 -11.53 -34.01 4.47
C LEU A 449 -10.20 -34.36 3.81
N ALA A 450 -10.11 -35.55 3.23
CA ALA A 450 -8.87 -36.08 2.67
C ALA A 450 -8.97 -36.27 1.15
N GLY A 451 -8.00 -35.76 0.40
CA GLY A 451 -7.92 -35.95 -1.05
C GLY A 451 -6.51 -36.35 -1.50
N ARG A 452 -6.41 -36.75 -2.77
CA ARG A 452 -5.13 -37.13 -3.40
C ARG A 452 -4.85 -36.23 -4.59
N TRP A 453 -3.68 -35.60 -4.56
CA TRP A 453 -3.18 -34.66 -5.56
C TRP A 453 -1.79 -35.10 -6.02
N GLY A 454 -1.73 -35.89 -7.09
CA GLY A 454 -0.47 -36.48 -7.56
C GLY A 454 0.17 -37.37 -6.50
N GLU A 455 1.39 -37.03 -6.07
CA GLU A 455 2.16 -37.72 -5.03
C GLU A 455 1.74 -37.32 -3.60
N ALA A 456 0.88 -36.32 -3.44
CA ALA A 456 0.42 -35.82 -2.15
C ALA A 456 -0.94 -36.43 -1.76
N THR A 457 -1.03 -36.94 -0.54
CA THR A 457 -2.31 -37.09 0.16
C THR A 457 -2.45 -35.93 1.14
N ILE A 458 -3.49 -35.10 0.99
CA ILE A 458 -3.68 -33.92 1.85
C ILE A 458 -4.96 -34.09 2.66
N GLN A 459 -4.83 -33.91 3.97
CA GLN A 459 -5.89 -33.98 4.97
C GLN A 459 -6.17 -32.58 5.50
N PHE A 460 -7.39 -32.09 5.30
CA PHE A 460 -7.87 -30.84 5.88
C PHE A 460 -8.66 -31.12 7.15
N ARG A 461 -8.32 -30.41 8.23
CA ARG A 461 -8.95 -30.54 9.54
C ARG A 461 -9.25 -29.17 10.12
N LEU A 462 -10.36 -29.10 10.83
CA LEU A 462 -10.67 -27.98 11.72
C LEU A 462 -10.21 -28.36 13.13
N LEU A 463 -9.22 -27.64 13.64
CA LEU A 463 -8.63 -27.83 14.97
C LEU A 463 -9.04 -26.69 15.90
N GLY A 464 -8.78 -26.85 17.20
CA GLY A 464 -9.18 -25.87 18.22
C GLY A 464 -10.52 -26.21 18.87
N ARG A 465 -10.82 -25.61 20.02
CA ARG A 465 -12.05 -25.89 20.79
C ARG A 465 -13.31 -25.46 20.05
N GLN A 466 -13.19 -24.50 19.13
CA GLN A 466 -14.26 -23.96 18.32
C GLN A 466 -14.16 -24.38 16.84
N GLY A 467 -13.19 -25.23 16.47
CA GLY A 467 -12.92 -25.57 15.07
C GLY A 467 -12.39 -24.40 14.23
N ASP A 468 -11.75 -23.43 14.88
CA ASP A 468 -11.32 -22.13 14.37
C ASP A 468 -9.93 -22.14 13.73
N VAL A 469 -9.22 -23.27 13.75
CA VAL A 469 -7.90 -23.40 13.13
C VAL A 469 -7.98 -24.35 11.93
N LEU A 470 -7.75 -23.83 10.72
CA LEU A 470 -7.61 -24.67 9.53
C LEU A 470 -6.23 -25.31 9.52
N HIS A 471 -6.17 -26.64 9.57
CA HIS A 471 -4.93 -27.41 9.42
C HIS A 471 -4.97 -28.25 8.15
N ALA A 472 -3.99 -28.05 7.27
CA ALA A 472 -3.76 -28.89 6.10
C ALA A 472 -2.50 -29.71 6.33
N ARG A 473 -2.65 -31.03 6.41
CA ARG A 473 -1.55 -31.99 6.56
C ARG A 473 -1.31 -32.72 5.25
N VAL A 474 -0.10 -32.63 4.75
CA VAL A 474 0.38 -33.29 3.54
C VAL A 474 1.18 -34.51 3.94
N VAL A 475 0.89 -35.64 3.30
CA VAL A 475 1.66 -36.88 3.41
C VAL A 475 2.13 -37.27 2.02
N ALA A 476 3.45 -37.33 1.83
CA ALA A 476 4.01 -37.81 0.58
C ALA A 476 3.84 -39.33 0.47
N GLN A 477 3.51 -39.81 -0.73
CA GLN A 477 3.36 -41.25 -0.97
C GLN A 477 4.66 -42.03 -0.83
N ARG A 478 5.77 -41.43 -1.28
CA ARG A 478 7.07 -42.07 -1.17
C ARG A 478 7.49 -42.21 0.29
N ARG A 479 7.75 -43.45 0.70
CA ARG A 479 8.31 -43.79 2.00
C ARG A 479 9.79 -44.15 1.88
N LEU A 480 10.58 -43.83 2.91
CA LEU A 480 11.99 -44.22 2.98
C LEU A 480 12.16 -45.33 4.02
N PRO A 481 13.13 -46.25 3.88
CA PRO A 481 13.47 -47.18 4.95
C PRO A 481 14.08 -46.44 6.14
N ALA A 482 13.89 -46.94 7.37
CA ALA A 482 14.40 -46.33 8.60
C ALA A 482 15.93 -46.03 8.58
N GLY A 483 16.70 -46.80 7.81
CA GLY A 483 18.14 -46.57 7.62
C GLY A 483 18.50 -45.24 6.90
N ARG A 484 17.54 -44.60 6.21
CA ARG A 484 17.74 -43.31 5.51
C ARG A 484 17.29 -42.10 6.34
N ARG A 485 17.21 -42.24 7.67
CA ARG A 485 16.76 -41.18 8.59
C ARG A 485 17.54 -39.88 8.45
N ALA A 486 18.87 -39.94 8.34
CA ALA A 486 19.71 -38.76 8.21
C ALA A 486 19.37 -37.93 6.96
N GLU A 487 19.07 -38.62 5.86
CA GLU A 487 18.70 -38.00 4.60
C GLU A 487 17.29 -37.39 4.65
N ALA A 488 16.33 -38.09 5.25
CA ALA A 488 14.98 -37.58 5.45
C ALA A 488 14.98 -36.27 6.25
N TYR A 489 15.78 -36.21 7.34
CA TYR A 489 15.95 -34.98 8.10
C TYR A 489 16.68 -33.89 7.34
N ALA A 490 17.72 -34.22 6.57
CA ALA A 490 18.43 -33.24 5.74
C ALA A 490 17.48 -32.60 4.71
N PHE A 491 16.63 -33.40 4.07
CA PHE A 491 15.59 -32.90 3.17
C PHE A 491 14.59 -31.99 3.89
N CYS A 492 14.01 -32.43 5.01
CA CYS A 492 13.05 -31.60 5.77
C CYS A 492 13.66 -30.27 6.23
N ASN A 493 14.92 -30.29 6.68
CA ASN A 493 15.62 -29.08 7.11
C ASN A 493 15.88 -28.12 5.95
N ALA A 494 16.31 -28.64 4.79
CA ALA A 494 16.49 -27.82 3.58
C ALA A 494 15.16 -27.25 3.10
N TRP A 495 14.11 -28.07 3.06
CA TRP A 495 12.76 -27.64 2.69
C TRP A 495 12.25 -26.50 3.59
N ASN A 496 12.36 -26.67 4.91
CA ASN A 496 11.92 -25.66 5.88
C ASN A 496 12.80 -24.41 5.90
N HIS A 497 14.03 -24.51 5.42
CA HIS A 497 14.92 -23.36 5.24
C HIS A 497 14.53 -22.56 3.99
N ASP A 498 14.27 -23.25 2.88
CA ASP A 498 14.08 -22.63 1.56
C ASP A 498 12.61 -22.26 1.26
N ARG A 499 11.65 -22.82 2.00
CA ARG A 499 10.21 -22.66 1.75
C ARG A 499 9.47 -22.27 3.03
N LEU A 500 8.56 -21.29 2.91
CA LEU A 500 7.74 -20.81 4.03
C LEU A 500 6.65 -21.81 4.45
N LEU A 501 6.11 -22.59 3.51
CA LEU A 501 5.10 -23.62 3.77
C LEU A 501 5.11 -24.72 2.68
N PRO A 502 4.64 -25.93 2.99
CA PRO A 502 4.29 -26.41 4.34
C PRO A 502 5.53 -26.74 5.19
N ALA A 503 5.40 -26.73 6.51
CA ALA A 503 6.48 -27.12 7.43
C ALA A 503 6.65 -28.65 7.43
N ALA A 504 7.78 -29.12 6.92
CA ALA A 504 8.13 -30.51 6.71
C ALA A 504 8.72 -31.17 7.96
N TYR A 505 8.37 -32.43 8.18
CA TYR A 505 8.89 -33.26 9.27
C TYR A 505 8.83 -34.75 8.90
N VAL A 506 9.61 -35.55 9.63
CA VAL A 506 9.63 -37.01 9.48
C VAL A 506 8.71 -37.63 10.53
N HIS A 507 7.82 -38.52 10.10
CA HIS A 507 6.97 -39.34 10.95
C HIS A 507 7.42 -40.81 10.88
N GLU A 508 7.61 -41.44 12.03
CA GLU A 508 8.03 -42.84 12.15
C GLU A 508 6.89 -43.69 12.73
N PRO A 509 6.11 -44.38 11.89
CA PRO A 509 4.95 -45.16 12.35
C PRO A 509 5.34 -46.47 13.06
N GLY A 510 6.64 -46.83 13.12
CA GLY A 510 7.13 -48.02 13.82
C GLY A 510 7.15 -49.31 13.00
N ASP A 511 6.84 -49.24 11.69
CA ASP A 511 6.84 -50.37 10.74
C ASP A 511 8.17 -50.54 9.98
N GLY A 512 9.23 -49.84 10.41
CA GLY A 512 10.52 -49.82 9.72
C GLY A 512 10.60 -48.84 8.53
N THR A 513 9.56 -48.05 8.29
CA THR A 513 9.53 -46.98 7.28
C THR A 513 9.52 -45.58 7.91
N LEU A 514 9.93 -44.60 7.12
CA LEU A 514 9.86 -43.17 7.39
C LEU A 514 8.85 -42.55 6.43
N VAL A 515 7.91 -41.81 7.00
CA VAL A 515 6.90 -41.05 6.26
C VAL A 515 7.31 -39.59 6.29
N LEU A 516 7.51 -38.99 5.13
CA LEU A 516 7.76 -37.57 4.99
C LEU A 516 6.42 -36.84 4.90
N ALA A 517 6.15 -36.02 5.90
CA ALA A 517 4.92 -35.26 6.02
C ALA A 517 5.21 -33.78 6.17
N ALA A 518 4.23 -32.95 5.85
CA ALA A 518 4.32 -31.52 6.09
C ALA A 518 2.96 -30.97 6.52
N GLY A 519 2.95 -29.81 7.18
CA GLY A 519 1.70 -29.20 7.63
C GLY A 519 1.73 -27.68 7.55
N VAL A 520 0.55 -27.11 7.36
CA VAL A 520 0.30 -25.68 7.59
C VAL A 520 -0.95 -25.54 8.44
N SER A 521 -0.88 -24.65 9.43
CA SER A 521 -2.01 -24.30 10.30
C SER A 521 -2.25 -22.80 10.18
N THR A 522 -3.51 -22.42 10.00
CA THR A 522 -3.94 -21.03 9.94
C THR A 522 -4.98 -20.79 11.01
N ASP A 523 -4.71 -19.84 11.89
CA ASP A 523 -5.67 -19.37 12.89
C ASP A 523 -6.70 -18.45 12.22
N LEU A 524 -7.97 -18.85 12.28
CA LEU A 524 -9.11 -18.15 11.70
C LEU A 524 -10.15 -17.79 12.78
N SER A 525 -9.70 -17.61 14.03
CA SER A 525 -10.56 -17.24 15.17
C SER A 525 -11.34 -15.93 14.98
N CYS A 526 -10.86 -15.05 14.10
CA CYS A 526 -11.51 -13.78 13.76
C CYS A 526 -12.48 -13.88 12.56
N GLY A 527 -12.72 -15.10 12.04
CA GLY A 527 -13.53 -15.35 10.85
C GLY A 527 -12.72 -15.39 9.56
N VAL A 528 -13.33 -15.96 8.52
CA VAL A 528 -12.75 -16.12 7.18
C VAL A 528 -13.82 -15.93 6.12
N ALA A 529 -13.52 -15.19 5.06
CA ALA A 529 -14.43 -15.10 3.93
C ALA A 529 -14.32 -16.33 3.03
N PRO A 530 -15.40 -16.79 2.35
CA PRO A 530 -15.34 -17.91 1.41
C PRO A 530 -14.22 -17.79 0.36
N ALA A 531 -14.01 -16.60 -0.20
CA ALA A 531 -12.93 -16.35 -1.16
C ALA A 531 -11.53 -16.47 -0.53
N GLN A 532 -11.35 -16.04 0.72
CA GLN A 532 -10.10 -16.19 1.46
C GLN A 532 -9.83 -17.66 1.78
N LEU A 533 -10.85 -18.40 2.21
CA LEU A 533 -10.74 -19.83 2.48
C LEU A 533 -10.35 -20.61 1.21
N ALA A 534 -10.93 -20.27 0.06
CA ALA A 534 -10.56 -20.86 -1.22
C ALA A 534 -9.08 -20.63 -1.58
N VAL A 535 -8.54 -19.44 -1.31
CA VAL A 535 -7.12 -19.12 -1.50
C VAL A 535 -6.24 -19.96 -0.56
N LEU A 536 -6.61 -20.11 0.72
CA LEU A 536 -5.88 -20.91 1.69
C LEU A 536 -5.84 -22.39 1.29
N VAL A 537 -6.98 -22.96 0.89
CA VAL A 537 -7.07 -24.33 0.38
C VAL A 537 -6.22 -24.49 -0.89
N ALA A 538 -6.31 -23.55 -1.84
CA ALA A 538 -5.52 -23.61 -3.07
C ALA A 538 -4.01 -23.50 -2.81
N ALA A 539 -3.59 -22.67 -1.85
CA ALA A 539 -2.21 -22.56 -1.43
C ALA A 539 -1.72 -23.86 -0.78
N ALA A 540 -2.50 -24.45 0.12
CA ALA A 540 -2.19 -25.72 0.77
C ALA A 540 -2.06 -26.87 -0.24
N VAL A 541 -2.98 -26.98 -1.21
CA VAL A 541 -2.88 -27.98 -2.28
C VAL A 541 -1.62 -27.77 -3.12
N ARG A 542 -1.43 -26.57 -3.67
CA ARG A 542 -0.28 -26.29 -4.56
C ARG A 542 1.07 -26.55 -3.88
N THR A 543 1.23 -26.07 -2.65
CA THR A 543 2.49 -26.21 -1.92
C THR A 543 2.68 -27.63 -1.39
N GLY A 544 1.60 -28.31 -1.01
CA GLY A 544 1.63 -29.73 -0.63
C GLY A 544 1.99 -30.66 -1.79
N THR A 545 1.45 -30.42 -2.98
CA THR A 545 1.83 -31.17 -4.18
C THR A 545 3.31 -30.96 -4.52
N ALA A 546 3.78 -29.71 -4.53
CA ALA A 546 5.19 -29.40 -4.76
C ALA A 546 6.13 -30.06 -3.73
N TYR A 547 5.71 -30.11 -2.46
CA TYR A 547 6.43 -30.85 -1.41
C TYR A 547 6.52 -32.34 -1.72
N ALA A 548 5.39 -32.97 -2.03
CA ALA A 548 5.36 -34.41 -2.31
C ALA A 548 6.12 -34.78 -3.58
N GLU A 549 6.10 -33.93 -4.61
CA GLU A 549 6.93 -34.10 -5.82
C GLU A 549 8.43 -34.03 -5.49
N ALA A 550 8.84 -33.10 -4.64
CA ALA A 550 10.23 -33.00 -4.20
C ALA A 550 10.66 -34.22 -3.36
N VAL A 551 9.78 -34.73 -2.48
CA VAL A 551 10.01 -36.00 -1.76
C VAL A 551 10.12 -37.17 -2.75
N ALA A 552 9.22 -37.23 -3.74
CA ALA A 552 9.22 -38.28 -4.75
C ALA A 552 10.50 -38.29 -5.60
N ALA A 553 11.17 -37.15 -5.75
CA ALA A 553 12.42 -36.98 -6.48
C ALA A 553 13.71 -37.26 -5.68
N LEU A 554 13.62 -37.64 -4.40
CA LEU A 554 14.80 -37.99 -3.60
C LEU A 554 15.59 -39.16 -4.26
N PRO A 555 16.92 -39.23 -4.14
CA PRO A 555 17.70 -40.28 -4.81
C PRO A 555 17.43 -41.70 -4.31
#